data_AF-A0A444ZH75-F1
#
_entry.id   AF-A0A444ZH75-F1
#
_cell.length_a   1.000
_cell.length_b   1.000
_cell.length_c   1.000
_cell.angle_alpha   90.00
_cell.angle_beta   90.00
_cell.angle_gamma   90.00
#
_symmetry.space_group_name_H-M   'P 1'
#
loop_
_entity.id
_entity.type
_entity.pdbx_description
1 polymer ?
#
loop_
_entity_poly.entity_id
_entity_poly.type
_entity_poly.pdbx_seq_one_letter_code
_entity_poly.pdbx_strand_id
1 'polypeptide(L)'
;MGELSEEDLLLTDNNGNTAFCLAAAAGNKQVLDLMKDKNQTVVEIRGAGGIPPVQFAVLRGRCDVASYLYEPTKLDADKLKQLFLTCINTGLYGLALKMLEDRSYLAFAKDENGETVLHLLAKSHLDSCCQSPQHQSSIIKINPGMKQQVVFQLVKKLWSTILAEKSSMREIFETLSNPFQLLFAAVEVGNFGFLSEILSAYPDLIRTKDNSTDQTIIHKAVMHRHASIFNLIHEIGSLKDTIVTMMDTEGNTLLHLAAKRAPPQRQLELVSGAAFQMCLELVWFKEVKKIMPPSLINYKNSAGKTASELFSEEHKELRKDAESWMKSTAENCMLIATVVATGAFAAAITVPGGVDHKGGKPNKLGKTSWFSVFTISDATAFISSATSILIFLSILLSRYAESDFYKSLPLKLICGLVALFCSITSMMVAFASAFFITYHQYASYLVPIFVSIFASLPAILFLILQFSLWSDIMHSTVWCRELFKPSKKMLYALEN
;
A
#
# COMPACT_ATOMS: atom_id res chain seq x y z
N MET A 1 40.36 22.05 -23.23
CA MET A 1 40.41 20.85 -22.36
C MET A 1 41.56 20.03 -22.87
N GLY A 2 42.59 19.78 -22.04
CA GLY A 2 43.76 19.00 -22.45
C GLY A 2 43.33 17.60 -22.90
N GLU A 3 44.01 17.07 -23.92
CA GLU A 3 43.76 15.71 -24.40
C GLU A 3 44.05 14.72 -23.27
N LEU A 4 43.00 14.06 -22.79
CA LEU A 4 43.11 12.98 -21.82
C LEU A 4 43.92 11.84 -22.47
N SER A 5 45.11 11.56 -21.95
CA SER A 5 45.99 10.50 -22.45
C SER A 5 45.50 9.12 -22.01
N GLU A 6 45.98 8.05 -22.66
CA GLU A 6 45.62 6.67 -22.27
C GLU A 6 46.09 6.31 -20.86
N GLU A 7 47.19 6.90 -20.42
CA GLU A 7 47.78 6.70 -19.08
C GLU A 7 46.97 7.41 -17.99
N ASP A 8 46.38 8.58 -18.31
CA ASP A 8 45.53 9.33 -17.37
C ASP A 8 44.27 8.53 -16.98
N LEU A 9 43.79 7.65 -17.86
CA LEU A 9 42.64 6.78 -17.60
C LEU A 9 42.95 5.63 -16.63
N LEU A 10 44.23 5.32 -16.43
CA LEU A 10 44.71 4.28 -15.51
C LEU A 10 44.90 4.81 -14.09
N LEU A 11 44.93 6.13 -13.91
CA LEU A 11 45.15 6.77 -12.61
C LEU A 11 44.01 6.45 -11.63
N THR A 12 44.40 6.24 -10.38
CA THR A 12 43.47 5.99 -9.28
C THR A 12 43.37 7.20 -8.35
N ASP A 13 42.19 7.41 -7.78
CA ASP A 13 41.99 8.36 -6.69
C ASP A 13 42.67 7.87 -5.39
N ASN A 14 42.58 8.68 -4.33
CA ASN A 14 43.14 8.35 -3.01
C ASN A 14 42.55 7.07 -2.39
N ASN A 15 41.41 6.60 -2.89
CA ASN A 15 40.75 5.38 -2.43
C ASN A 15 41.11 4.17 -3.30
N GLY A 16 41.88 4.35 -4.39
CA GLY A 16 42.23 3.29 -5.33
C GLY A 16 41.20 3.08 -6.46
N ASN A 17 40.28 4.02 -6.69
CA ASN A 17 39.28 3.93 -7.76
C ASN A 17 39.71 4.67 -9.00
N THR A 18 39.52 4.05 -10.16
CA THR A 18 39.72 4.71 -11.46
C THR A 18 38.54 5.60 -11.83
N ALA A 19 38.77 6.56 -12.72
CA ALA A 19 37.69 7.36 -13.32
C ALA A 19 36.61 6.48 -13.99
N PHE A 20 37.01 5.34 -14.56
CA PHE A 20 36.10 4.36 -15.17
C PHE A 20 35.17 3.70 -14.14
N CYS A 21 35.69 3.27 -12.98
CA CYS A 21 34.87 2.74 -11.89
C CYS A 21 33.86 3.76 -11.36
N LEU A 22 34.26 5.04 -11.24
CA LEU A 22 33.38 6.11 -10.80
C LEU A 22 32.30 6.43 -11.84
N ALA A 23 32.64 6.44 -13.13
CA ALA A 23 31.67 6.59 -14.22
C ALA A 23 30.66 5.43 -14.25
N ALA A 24 31.11 4.20 -13.97
CA ALA A 24 30.26 3.02 -13.85
C ALA A 24 29.26 3.15 -12.67
N ALA A 25 29.73 3.59 -11.50
CA ALA A 25 28.88 3.90 -10.34
C ALA A 25 27.85 5.01 -10.66
N ALA A 26 28.27 6.04 -11.39
CA ALA A 26 27.40 7.14 -11.79
C ALA A 26 26.33 6.72 -12.82
N GLY A 27 26.56 5.65 -13.57
CA GLY A 27 25.64 5.16 -14.61
C GLY A 27 25.77 5.92 -15.93
N ASN A 28 26.90 6.58 -16.19
CA ASN A 28 27.10 7.37 -17.40
C ASN A 28 27.71 6.54 -18.53
N LYS A 29 26.84 5.87 -19.31
CA LYS A 29 27.27 5.01 -20.42
C LYS A 29 28.10 5.74 -21.48
N GLN A 30 27.75 6.98 -21.82
CA GLN A 30 28.47 7.76 -22.83
C GLN A 30 29.93 8.01 -22.43
N VAL A 31 30.15 8.34 -21.15
CA VAL A 31 31.52 8.52 -20.63
C VAL A 31 32.29 7.20 -20.65
N LEU A 32 31.65 6.08 -20.33
CA LEU A 32 32.29 4.76 -20.41
C LEU A 32 32.67 4.40 -21.85
N ASP A 33 31.81 4.67 -22.83
CA ASP A 33 32.09 4.43 -24.25
C ASP A 33 33.29 5.28 -24.70
N LEU A 34 33.31 6.58 -24.37
CA LEU A 34 34.44 7.47 -24.69
C LEU A 34 35.77 7.02 -24.06
N MET A 35 35.75 6.54 -22.82
CA MET A 35 36.94 6.03 -22.13
C MET A 35 37.41 4.70 -22.75
N LYS A 36 36.47 3.83 -23.13
CA LYS A 36 36.76 2.53 -23.75
C LYS A 36 37.28 2.67 -25.18
N ASP A 37 36.77 3.63 -25.94
CA ASP A 37 37.25 3.97 -27.28
C ASP A 37 38.70 4.46 -27.25
N LYS A 38 39.08 5.17 -26.18
CA LYS A 38 40.46 5.63 -25.95
C LYS A 38 41.40 4.51 -25.49
N ASN A 39 40.97 3.69 -24.54
CA ASN A 39 41.78 2.58 -24.04
C ASN A 39 40.88 1.42 -23.63
N GLN A 40 40.92 0.32 -24.37
CA GLN A 40 40.05 -0.83 -24.11
C GLN A 40 40.37 -1.56 -22.79
N THR A 41 41.60 -1.43 -22.26
CA THR A 41 42.03 -2.13 -21.05
C THR A 41 41.39 -1.59 -19.78
N VAL A 42 40.81 -0.38 -19.82
CA VAL A 42 40.16 0.28 -18.67
C VAL A 42 39.00 -0.52 -18.07
N VAL A 43 38.39 -1.41 -18.86
CA VAL A 43 37.31 -2.31 -18.41
C VAL A 43 37.83 -3.40 -17.46
N GLU A 44 39.09 -3.82 -17.62
CA GLU A 44 39.72 -4.85 -16.79
C GLU A 44 40.29 -4.29 -15.49
N ILE A 45 40.59 -2.99 -15.45
CA ILE A 45 41.19 -2.33 -14.29
C ILE A 45 40.20 -2.34 -13.13
N ARG A 46 40.68 -2.84 -11.99
CA ARG A 46 39.92 -2.95 -10.75
C ARG A 46 40.09 -1.67 -9.94
N GLY A 47 39.00 -1.22 -9.31
CA GLY A 47 39.03 -0.12 -8.35
C GLY A 47 39.50 -0.56 -6.96
N ALA A 48 39.11 0.19 -5.94
CA ALA A 48 39.44 -0.07 -4.55
C ALA A 48 39.15 -1.53 -4.14
N GLY A 49 40.08 -2.18 -3.45
CA GLY A 49 39.90 -3.55 -2.98
C GLY A 49 39.83 -4.62 -4.07
N GLY A 50 40.26 -4.32 -5.30
CA GLY A 50 40.23 -5.28 -6.42
C GLY A 50 38.83 -5.50 -7.02
N ILE A 51 37.92 -4.55 -6.77
CA ILE A 51 36.53 -4.60 -7.21
C ILE A 51 36.41 -4.25 -8.70
N PRO A 52 35.69 -5.04 -9.51
CA PRO A 52 35.54 -4.79 -10.95
C PRO A 52 34.57 -3.63 -11.23
N PRO A 53 34.73 -2.87 -12.35
CA PRO A 53 33.85 -1.75 -12.69
C PRO A 53 32.36 -2.13 -12.74
N VAL A 54 32.04 -3.35 -13.19
CA VAL A 54 30.66 -3.87 -13.20
C VAL A 54 30.04 -3.92 -11.79
N GLN A 55 30.82 -4.25 -10.76
CA GLN A 55 30.33 -4.31 -9.38
C GLN A 55 29.95 -2.91 -8.85
N PHE A 56 30.67 -1.86 -9.25
CA PHE A 56 30.31 -0.48 -8.91
C PHE A 56 28.95 -0.08 -9.51
N ALA A 57 28.70 -0.46 -10.76
CA ALA A 57 27.42 -0.23 -11.42
C ALA A 57 26.28 -1.01 -10.72
N VAL A 58 26.53 -2.27 -10.38
CA VAL A 58 25.54 -3.12 -9.68
C VAL A 58 25.22 -2.58 -8.30
N LEU A 59 26.23 -2.25 -7.47
CA LEU A 59 26.03 -1.68 -6.14
C LEU A 59 25.23 -0.37 -6.13
N ARG A 60 25.26 0.39 -7.24
CA ARG A 60 24.51 1.62 -7.42
C ARG A 60 23.18 1.44 -8.18
N GLY A 61 22.80 0.21 -8.48
CA GLY A 61 21.55 -0.09 -9.15
C GLY A 61 21.50 0.35 -10.62
N ARG A 62 22.65 0.50 -11.30
CA ARG A 62 22.74 1.01 -12.67
C ARG A 62 22.56 -0.12 -13.69
N CYS A 63 21.32 -0.56 -13.92
CA CYS A 63 20.99 -1.73 -14.75
C CYS A 63 21.64 -1.73 -16.15
N ASP A 64 21.51 -0.63 -16.90
CA ASP A 64 21.97 -0.55 -18.29
C ASP A 64 23.49 -0.64 -18.39
N VAL A 65 24.18 0.07 -17.49
CA VAL A 65 25.64 0.07 -17.41
C VAL A 65 26.17 -1.26 -16.87
N ALA A 66 25.52 -1.84 -15.86
CA ALA A 66 25.89 -3.14 -15.34
C ALA A 66 25.79 -4.24 -16.42
N SER A 67 24.70 -4.25 -17.20
CA SER A 67 24.53 -5.20 -18.30
C SER A 67 25.54 -5.00 -19.42
N TYR A 68 25.88 -3.74 -19.72
CA TYR A 68 26.91 -3.38 -20.69
C TYR A 68 28.32 -3.83 -20.26
N LEU A 69 28.65 -3.69 -18.98
CA LEU A 69 29.96 -4.04 -18.44
C LEU A 69 30.09 -5.54 -18.13
N TYR A 70 28.99 -6.26 -17.96
CA TYR A 70 29.02 -7.69 -17.64
C TYR A 70 29.71 -8.53 -18.73
N GLU A 71 29.27 -8.38 -19.98
CA GLU A 71 29.79 -9.12 -21.16
C GLU A 71 31.33 -9.10 -21.30
N PRO A 72 32.00 -7.94 -21.27
CA PRO A 72 33.45 -7.89 -21.42
C PRO A 72 34.22 -8.27 -20.13
N THR A 73 33.57 -8.37 -18.97
CA THR A 73 34.27 -8.55 -17.70
C THR A 73 34.53 -10.03 -17.42
N LYS A 74 35.80 -10.43 -17.43
CA LYS A 74 36.22 -11.74 -16.93
C LYS A 74 36.21 -11.76 -15.40
N LEU A 75 35.44 -12.68 -14.81
CA LEU A 75 35.35 -12.90 -13.37
C LEU A 75 35.65 -14.37 -13.06
N ASP A 76 36.33 -14.61 -11.94
CA ASP A 76 36.42 -15.94 -11.36
C ASP A 76 35.06 -16.38 -10.79
N ALA A 77 34.94 -17.66 -10.44
CA ALA A 77 33.67 -18.23 -10.00
C ALA A 77 33.13 -17.58 -8.72
N ASP A 78 33.99 -17.17 -7.79
CA ASP A 78 33.58 -16.61 -6.50
C ASP A 78 33.15 -15.14 -6.62
N LYS A 79 33.88 -14.32 -7.38
CA LYS A 79 33.46 -12.95 -7.70
C LYS A 79 32.20 -12.94 -8.54
N LEU A 80 31.99 -13.94 -9.41
CA LEU A 80 30.75 -14.06 -10.16
C LEU A 80 29.55 -14.35 -9.24
N LYS A 81 29.71 -15.23 -8.23
CA LYS A 81 28.68 -15.46 -7.20
C LYS A 81 28.38 -14.19 -6.40
N GLN A 82 29.41 -13.45 -5.99
CA GLN A 82 29.22 -12.18 -5.27
C GLN A 82 28.50 -11.14 -6.12
N LEU A 83 28.89 -10.98 -7.39
CA LEU A 83 28.21 -10.08 -8.33
C LEU A 83 26.74 -10.49 -8.50
N PHE A 84 26.48 -11.80 -8.65
CA PHE A 84 25.14 -12.34 -8.80
C PHE A 84 24.26 -12.03 -7.57
N LEU A 85 24.75 -12.33 -6.35
CA LEU A 85 24.05 -12.02 -5.11
C LEU A 85 23.82 -10.50 -4.94
N THR A 86 24.80 -9.68 -5.34
CA THR A 86 24.64 -8.23 -5.33
C THR A 86 23.54 -7.77 -6.30
N CYS A 87 23.43 -8.39 -7.48
CA CYS A 87 22.34 -8.10 -8.42
C CYS A 87 20.97 -8.40 -7.81
N ILE A 88 20.85 -9.49 -7.05
CA ILE A 88 19.61 -9.85 -6.34
C ILE A 88 19.27 -8.80 -5.29
N ASN A 89 20.23 -8.44 -4.45
CA ASN A 89 20.03 -7.46 -3.35
C ASN A 89 19.77 -6.04 -3.85
N THR A 90 20.25 -5.69 -5.05
CA THR A 90 20.07 -4.36 -5.67
C THR A 90 18.90 -4.30 -6.66
N GLY A 91 18.18 -5.41 -6.86
CA GLY A 91 17.01 -5.47 -7.75
C GLY A 91 17.34 -5.53 -9.26
N LEU A 92 18.57 -5.89 -9.63
CA LEU A 92 19.04 -6.02 -11.01
C LEU A 92 18.68 -7.40 -11.60
N TYR A 93 17.40 -7.76 -11.52
CA TYR A 93 16.93 -9.10 -11.83
C TYR A 93 17.11 -9.53 -13.29
N GLY A 94 17.12 -8.57 -14.23
CA GLY A 94 17.40 -8.87 -15.65
C GLY A 94 18.83 -9.31 -15.89
N LEU A 95 19.80 -8.63 -15.25
CA LEU A 95 21.20 -9.05 -15.30
C LEU A 95 21.39 -10.38 -14.56
N ALA A 96 20.76 -10.54 -13.40
CA ALA A 96 20.80 -11.80 -12.65
C ALA A 96 20.26 -12.97 -13.50
N LEU A 97 19.12 -12.80 -14.17
CA LEU A 97 18.55 -13.82 -15.05
C LEU A 97 19.53 -14.21 -16.16
N LYS A 98 20.16 -13.24 -16.81
CA LYS A 98 21.17 -13.48 -17.84
C LYS A 98 22.39 -14.24 -17.29
N MET A 99 22.92 -13.81 -16.14
CA MET A 99 24.03 -14.50 -15.47
C MET A 99 23.70 -15.97 -15.18
N LEU A 100 22.46 -16.24 -14.76
CA LEU A 100 21.98 -17.58 -14.46
C LEU A 100 21.80 -18.44 -15.72
N GLU A 101 21.34 -17.84 -16.82
CA GLU A 101 21.26 -18.50 -18.14
C GLU A 101 22.65 -18.86 -18.65
N ASP A 102 23.63 -17.97 -18.47
CA ASP A 102 25.01 -18.21 -18.85
C ASP A 102 25.67 -19.28 -17.96
N ARG A 103 25.34 -19.30 -16.65
CA ARG A 103 26.00 -20.14 -15.64
C ARG A 103 24.98 -20.68 -14.63
N SER A 104 24.48 -21.90 -14.88
CA SER A 104 23.47 -22.55 -14.04
C SER A 104 23.88 -22.78 -12.58
N TYR A 105 25.17 -22.99 -12.30
CA TYR A 105 25.67 -23.24 -10.94
C TYR A 105 25.43 -22.06 -9.98
N LEU A 106 25.18 -20.85 -10.51
CA LEU A 106 24.82 -19.68 -9.71
C LEU A 106 23.49 -19.86 -8.96
N ALA A 107 22.63 -20.80 -9.37
CA ALA A 107 21.41 -21.15 -8.66
C ALA A 107 21.64 -21.55 -7.19
N PHE A 108 22.83 -22.09 -6.89
CA PHE A 108 23.22 -22.57 -5.56
C PHE A 108 24.12 -21.58 -4.81
N ALA A 109 24.27 -20.35 -5.32
CA ALA A 109 25.03 -19.32 -4.62
C ALA A 109 24.41 -19.03 -3.24
N LYS A 110 25.28 -18.90 -2.24
CA LYS A 110 24.93 -18.57 -0.86
C LYS A 110 25.62 -17.28 -0.46
N ASP A 111 24.92 -16.44 0.29
CA ASP A 111 25.50 -15.24 0.89
C ASP A 111 26.40 -15.60 2.10
N GLU A 112 26.92 -14.56 2.77
CA GLU A 112 27.77 -14.71 3.95
C GLU A 112 27.04 -15.37 5.14
N ASN A 113 25.71 -15.29 5.17
CA ASN A 113 24.86 -15.92 6.19
C ASN A 113 24.47 -17.36 5.82
N GLY A 114 24.91 -17.87 4.65
CA GLY A 114 24.55 -19.19 4.14
C GLY A 114 23.17 -19.25 3.47
N GLU A 115 22.52 -18.12 3.24
CA GLU A 115 21.20 -18.01 2.60
C GLU A 115 21.32 -18.14 1.09
N THR A 116 20.49 -18.99 0.47
CA THR A 116 20.46 -19.12 -0.98
C THR A 116 19.78 -17.92 -1.64
N VAL A 117 20.00 -17.75 -2.94
CA VAL A 117 19.36 -16.68 -3.73
C VAL A 117 17.84 -16.68 -3.61
N LEU A 118 17.22 -17.87 -3.53
CA LEU A 118 15.78 -17.96 -3.32
C LEU A 118 15.37 -17.37 -1.96
N HIS A 119 16.14 -17.55 -0.89
CA HIS A 119 15.86 -16.96 0.42
C HIS A 119 15.87 -15.44 0.38
N LEU A 120 16.86 -14.87 -0.32
CA LEU A 120 16.95 -13.43 -0.52
C LEU A 120 15.74 -12.90 -1.31
N LEU A 121 15.35 -13.60 -2.38
CA LEU A 121 14.17 -13.24 -3.18
C LEU A 121 12.87 -13.37 -2.38
N ALA A 122 12.70 -14.42 -1.59
CA ALA A 122 11.55 -14.62 -0.72
C ALA A 122 11.37 -13.47 0.27
N LYS A 123 12.46 -13.03 0.91
CA LYS A 123 12.47 -11.92 1.88
C LYS A 123 12.38 -10.54 1.25
N SER A 124 12.60 -10.42 -0.06
CA SER A 124 12.49 -9.13 -0.75
C SER A 124 11.01 -8.75 -0.94
N HIS A 125 10.65 -7.50 -0.60
CA HIS A 125 9.38 -6.93 -1.04
C HIS A 125 9.46 -6.69 -2.55
N LEU A 126 9.00 -7.64 -3.35
CA LEU A 126 8.96 -7.49 -4.81
C LEU A 126 8.13 -6.28 -5.28
N ASP A 127 7.36 -5.65 -4.38
CA ASP A 127 6.60 -4.43 -4.63
C ASP A 127 7.39 -3.11 -4.35
N SER A 128 8.58 -3.14 -3.73
CA SER A 128 9.23 -1.93 -3.19
C SER A 128 10.43 -1.36 -3.99
N CYS A 129 10.66 -1.76 -5.23
CA CYS A 129 11.85 -1.28 -5.97
C CYS A 129 11.54 -0.25 -7.08
N CYS A 130 11.34 1.00 -6.63
CA CYS A 130 11.91 2.23 -7.20
C CYS A 130 11.54 3.46 -6.33
N GLN A 131 12.22 3.65 -5.20
CA GLN A 131 12.38 5.00 -4.64
C GLN A 131 13.76 5.52 -5.06
N SER A 132 13.78 6.29 -6.14
CA SER A 132 14.79 7.33 -6.29
C SER A 132 14.18 8.60 -5.68
N PRO A 133 14.72 9.13 -4.57
CA PRO A 133 14.24 10.38 -4.00
C PRO A 133 14.84 11.54 -4.81
N GLN A 134 14.35 11.74 -6.03
CA GLN A 134 14.51 12.96 -6.80
C GLN A 134 13.51 12.90 -7.98
N HIS A 135 12.56 13.84 -7.97
CA HIS A 135 11.43 14.00 -8.89
C HIS A 135 10.18 13.14 -8.64
N GLN A 136 9.39 13.60 -7.67
CA GLN A 136 7.94 13.71 -7.88
C GLN A 136 7.68 14.73 -9.00
N SER A 137 7.34 14.25 -10.20
CA SER A 137 6.41 14.86 -11.18
C SER A 137 6.58 14.21 -12.55
N SER A 138 5.48 14.04 -13.29
CA SER A 138 5.29 13.41 -14.62
C SER A 138 4.99 11.89 -14.57
N ILE A 139 3.75 11.45 -14.80
CA ILE A 139 3.04 11.34 -16.11
C ILE A 139 3.87 10.59 -17.15
N ILE A 140 4.46 9.44 -16.80
CA ILE A 140 4.65 8.31 -17.73
C ILE A 140 4.44 7.02 -16.92
N LYS A 141 3.38 6.28 -17.24
CA LYS A 141 3.18 4.89 -16.77
C LYS A 141 4.28 4.03 -17.37
N ILE A 142 5.32 3.74 -16.60
CA ILE A 142 6.15 2.56 -16.87
C ILE A 142 5.29 1.36 -16.52
N ASN A 143 5.04 0.49 -17.50
CA ASN A 143 4.15 -0.66 -17.39
C ASN A 143 4.58 -1.56 -16.21
N PRO A 144 3.79 -1.69 -15.13
CA PRO A 144 4.16 -2.51 -13.97
C PRO A 144 4.29 -4.02 -14.29
N GLY A 145 3.84 -4.45 -15.47
CA GLY A 145 3.95 -5.84 -15.91
C GLY A 145 5.37 -6.35 -16.15
N MET A 146 6.33 -5.52 -16.59
CA MET A 146 7.65 -6.04 -17.01
C MET A 146 8.61 -6.36 -15.85
N LYS A 147 8.60 -5.57 -14.76
CA LYS A 147 9.49 -5.83 -13.61
C LYS A 147 9.08 -7.07 -12.84
N GLN A 148 7.79 -7.26 -12.60
CA GLN A 148 7.26 -8.49 -12.00
C GLN A 148 7.53 -9.71 -12.89
N GLN A 149 7.41 -9.57 -14.22
CA GLN A 149 7.65 -10.68 -15.16
C GLN A 149 9.11 -11.19 -15.13
N VAL A 150 10.12 -10.31 -15.07
CA VAL A 150 11.53 -10.74 -15.04
C VAL A 150 11.88 -11.43 -13.72
N VAL A 151 11.36 -10.97 -12.57
CA VAL A 151 11.61 -11.67 -11.31
C VAL A 151 10.93 -13.02 -11.28
N PHE A 152 9.70 -13.13 -11.81
CA PHE A 152 9.04 -14.43 -11.94
C PHE A 152 9.81 -15.37 -12.85
N GLN A 153 10.33 -14.88 -13.99
CA GLN A 153 11.21 -15.66 -14.84
C GLN A 153 12.48 -16.12 -14.11
N LEU A 154 13.10 -15.25 -13.31
CA LEU A 154 14.26 -15.58 -12.51
C LEU A 154 13.94 -16.63 -11.43
N VAL A 155 12.86 -16.45 -10.67
CA VAL A 155 12.42 -17.42 -9.65
C VAL A 155 12.11 -18.75 -10.30
N LYS A 156 11.36 -18.76 -11.40
CA LYS A 156 11.05 -19.96 -12.18
C LYS A 156 12.30 -20.67 -12.68
N LYS A 157 13.26 -19.91 -13.24
CA LYS A 157 14.52 -20.44 -13.74
C LYS A 157 15.37 -21.03 -12.61
N LEU A 158 15.53 -20.31 -11.50
CA LEU A 158 16.22 -20.80 -10.31
C LEU A 158 15.59 -22.10 -9.82
N TRP A 159 14.27 -22.10 -9.65
CA TRP A 159 13.53 -23.26 -9.18
C TRP A 159 13.70 -24.46 -10.13
N SER A 160 13.48 -24.28 -11.44
CA SER A 160 13.65 -25.34 -12.44
C SER A 160 15.09 -25.89 -12.50
N THR A 161 16.11 -25.04 -12.29
CA THR A 161 17.52 -25.45 -12.29
C THR A 161 17.82 -26.32 -11.07
N ILE A 162 17.34 -25.92 -9.90
CA ILE A 162 17.49 -26.69 -8.65
C ILE A 162 16.79 -28.06 -8.77
N LEU A 163 15.62 -28.11 -9.38
CA LEU A 163 14.87 -29.35 -9.62
C LEU A 163 15.55 -30.26 -10.65
N ALA A 164 16.14 -29.70 -11.71
CA ALA A 164 16.80 -30.50 -12.74
C ALA A 164 18.07 -31.19 -12.22
N GLU A 165 18.75 -30.59 -11.24
CA GLU A 165 20.01 -31.10 -10.70
C GLU A 165 19.83 -32.02 -9.49
N LYS A 166 18.65 -32.02 -8.86
CA LYS A 166 18.33 -32.83 -7.67
C LYS A 166 17.16 -33.77 -7.93
N SER A 167 17.41 -35.07 -7.77
CA SER A 167 16.47 -36.13 -8.15
C SER A 167 15.41 -36.43 -7.07
N SER A 168 15.59 -35.92 -5.84
CA SER A 168 14.69 -36.16 -4.71
C SER A 168 14.36 -34.88 -3.96
N MET A 169 13.10 -34.74 -3.54
CA MET A 169 12.67 -33.66 -2.63
C MET A 169 13.55 -33.59 -1.38
N ARG A 170 14.05 -34.72 -0.86
CA ARG A 170 14.92 -34.75 0.33
C ARG A 170 16.26 -34.03 0.10
N GLU A 171 16.85 -34.15 -1.08
CA GLU A 171 18.10 -33.44 -1.43
C GLU A 171 17.85 -31.95 -1.64
N ILE A 172 16.68 -31.58 -2.16
CA ILE A 172 16.23 -30.18 -2.26
C ILE A 172 16.04 -29.60 -0.84
N PHE A 173 15.46 -30.38 0.08
CA PHE A 173 15.27 -30.01 1.49
C PHE A 173 16.61 -29.74 2.20
N GLU A 174 17.63 -30.57 1.97
CA GLU A 174 18.97 -30.40 2.51
C GLU A 174 19.73 -29.23 1.87
N THR A 175 19.62 -29.07 0.55
CA THR A 175 20.34 -28.02 -0.21
C THR A 175 19.82 -26.62 0.11
N LEU A 176 18.51 -26.47 0.27
CA LEU A 176 17.86 -25.21 0.61
C LEU A 176 17.82 -24.95 2.13
N SER A 177 18.51 -25.74 2.96
CA SER A 177 18.55 -25.52 4.41
C SER A 177 17.14 -25.29 5.00
N ASN A 178 16.22 -26.23 4.73
CA ASN A 178 14.78 -26.16 5.08
C ASN A 178 13.95 -25.21 4.19
N PRO A 179 13.56 -25.61 2.96
CA PRO A 179 12.70 -24.84 2.04
C PRO A 179 11.32 -24.45 2.60
N PHE A 180 10.92 -25.00 3.75
CA PHE A 180 9.73 -24.51 4.45
C PHE A 180 9.98 -23.12 5.06
N GLN A 181 11.18 -22.86 5.59
CA GLN A 181 11.57 -21.54 6.11
C GLN A 181 11.57 -20.48 5.00
N LEU A 182 11.95 -20.87 3.78
CA LEU A 182 11.85 -20.03 2.59
C LEU A 182 10.41 -19.57 2.31
N LEU A 183 9.46 -20.50 2.28
CA LEU A 183 8.04 -20.20 2.05
C LEU A 183 7.49 -19.32 3.17
N PHE A 184 7.80 -19.62 4.43
CA PHE A 184 7.33 -18.83 5.56
C PHE A 184 7.94 -17.42 5.58
N ALA A 185 9.21 -17.26 5.21
CA ALA A 185 9.82 -15.93 5.06
C ALA A 185 9.11 -15.10 3.98
N ALA A 186 8.75 -15.71 2.84
CA ALA A 186 7.95 -15.04 1.81
C ALA A 186 6.56 -14.65 2.32
N VAL A 187 5.92 -15.50 3.12
CA VAL A 187 4.61 -15.18 3.72
C VAL A 187 4.70 -14.05 4.72
N GLU A 188 5.71 -14.04 5.59
CA GLU A 188 5.87 -13.01 6.61
C GLU A 188 6.00 -11.61 5.99
N VAL A 189 6.76 -11.52 4.89
CA VAL A 189 6.98 -10.29 4.11
C VAL A 189 5.80 -9.96 3.18
N GLY A 190 4.99 -10.94 2.80
CA GLY A 190 3.84 -10.75 1.90
C GLY A 190 4.17 -10.91 0.43
N ASN A 191 5.24 -11.62 0.10
CA ASN A 191 5.72 -11.82 -1.24
C ASN A 191 4.85 -12.83 -2.00
N PHE A 192 3.64 -12.39 -2.34
CA PHE A 192 2.63 -13.19 -3.00
C PHE A 192 3.11 -13.73 -4.36
N GLY A 193 3.82 -12.91 -5.14
CA GLY A 193 4.29 -13.31 -6.46
C GLY A 193 5.32 -14.44 -6.42
N PHE A 194 6.23 -14.42 -5.45
CA PHE A 194 7.16 -15.53 -5.23
C PHE A 194 6.42 -16.82 -4.85
N LEU A 195 5.45 -16.71 -3.93
CA LEU A 195 4.65 -17.83 -3.48
C LEU A 195 3.77 -18.41 -4.59
N SER A 196 3.15 -17.57 -5.42
CA SER A 196 2.30 -18.05 -6.51
C SER A 196 3.07 -18.85 -7.55
N GLU A 197 4.31 -18.48 -7.86
CA GLU A 197 5.18 -19.25 -8.77
C GLU A 197 5.52 -20.63 -8.18
N ILE A 198 5.98 -20.68 -6.93
CA ILE A 198 6.36 -21.95 -6.29
C ILE A 198 5.14 -22.86 -6.06
N LEU A 199 4.03 -22.30 -5.60
CA LEU A 199 2.79 -23.05 -5.35
C LEU A 199 2.10 -23.48 -6.64
N SER A 200 2.29 -22.76 -7.75
CA SER A 200 1.81 -23.21 -9.07
C SER A 200 2.62 -24.41 -9.58
N ALA A 201 3.93 -24.45 -9.31
CA ALA A 201 4.78 -25.58 -9.65
C ALA A 201 4.55 -26.81 -8.73
N TYR A 202 4.33 -26.57 -7.43
CA TYR A 202 4.09 -27.63 -6.43
C TYR A 202 2.96 -27.27 -5.46
N PRO A 203 1.69 -27.50 -5.84
CA PRO A 203 0.53 -27.13 -5.03
C PRO A 203 0.51 -27.78 -3.64
N ASP A 204 1.08 -28.98 -3.49
CA ASP A 204 1.11 -29.71 -2.21
C ASP A 204 1.87 -28.97 -1.10
N LEU A 205 2.78 -28.06 -1.46
CA LEU A 205 3.53 -27.24 -0.51
C LEU A 205 2.63 -26.33 0.34
N ILE A 206 1.39 -26.07 -0.07
CA ILE A 206 0.46 -25.27 0.74
C ILE A 206 0.08 -25.94 2.07
N ARG A 207 0.21 -27.27 2.16
CA ARG A 207 -0.06 -28.05 3.39
C ARG A 207 1.13 -28.07 4.34
N THR A 208 2.28 -27.55 3.90
CA THR A 208 3.47 -27.42 4.73
C THR A 208 3.14 -26.72 6.03
N LYS A 209 3.67 -27.26 7.12
CA LYS A 209 3.59 -26.66 8.43
C LYS A 209 4.96 -26.18 8.89
N ASP A 210 4.95 -25.07 9.60
CA ASP A 210 6.13 -24.57 10.28
C ASP A 210 6.46 -25.50 11.45
N ASN A 211 7.71 -25.95 11.55
CA ASN A 211 8.11 -26.93 12.56
C ASN A 211 7.96 -26.41 13.99
N SER A 212 8.01 -25.09 14.20
CA SER A 212 7.93 -24.50 15.54
C SER A 212 6.51 -24.21 16.01
N THR A 213 5.63 -23.82 15.08
CA THR A 213 4.28 -23.37 15.39
C THR A 213 3.18 -24.31 14.89
N ASP A 214 3.50 -25.32 14.08
CA ASP A 214 2.54 -26.18 13.36
C ASP A 214 1.58 -25.38 12.44
N GLN A 215 1.97 -24.16 12.05
CA GLN A 215 1.17 -23.25 11.22
C GLN A 215 1.44 -23.43 9.73
N THR A 216 0.39 -23.42 8.91
CA THR A 216 0.55 -23.40 7.43
C THR A 216 0.76 -22.00 6.86
N ILE A 217 1.07 -21.93 5.56
CA ILE A 217 1.16 -20.68 4.78
C ILE A 217 -0.07 -19.79 5.01
N ILE A 218 -1.27 -20.38 5.02
CA ILE A 218 -2.52 -19.64 5.22
C ILE A 218 -2.65 -19.12 6.66
N HIS A 219 -2.20 -19.88 7.67
CA HIS A 219 -2.17 -19.44 9.06
C HIS A 219 -1.29 -18.20 9.25
N LYS A 220 -0.06 -18.26 8.71
CA LYS A 220 0.86 -17.11 8.73
C LYS A 220 0.32 -15.93 7.92
N ALA A 221 -0.28 -16.17 6.76
CA ALA A 221 -0.90 -15.10 5.96
C ALA A 221 -2.02 -14.39 6.73
N VAL A 222 -2.83 -15.12 7.50
CA VAL A 222 -3.87 -14.56 8.36
C VAL A 222 -3.28 -13.74 9.50
N MET A 223 -2.26 -14.26 10.18
CA MET A 223 -1.58 -13.56 11.27
C MET A 223 -0.94 -12.25 10.80
N HIS A 224 -0.34 -12.23 9.61
CA HIS A 224 0.33 -11.06 9.02
C HIS A 224 -0.58 -10.16 8.14
N ARG A 225 -1.88 -10.46 8.05
CA ARG A 225 -2.89 -9.69 7.26
C ARG A 225 -2.60 -9.64 5.75
N HIS A 226 -1.99 -10.67 5.18
CA HIS A 226 -1.69 -10.75 3.75
C HIS A 226 -2.90 -11.27 2.95
N ALA A 227 -3.84 -10.37 2.63
CA ALA A 227 -5.06 -10.68 1.88
C ALA A 227 -4.79 -11.47 0.59
N SER A 228 -3.80 -11.04 -0.20
CA SER A 228 -3.44 -11.67 -1.48
C SER A 228 -3.04 -13.14 -1.31
N ILE A 229 -2.27 -13.46 -0.26
CA ILE A 229 -1.85 -14.85 0.03
C ILE A 229 -3.00 -15.63 0.64
N PHE A 230 -3.78 -15.01 1.54
CA PHE A 230 -4.96 -15.63 2.13
C PHE A 230 -5.96 -16.08 1.06
N ASN A 231 -6.17 -15.27 0.00
CA ASN A 231 -7.10 -15.59 -1.09
C ASN A 231 -6.80 -16.89 -1.83
N LEU A 232 -5.57 -17.42 -1.75
CA LEU A 232 -5.23 -18.75 -2.28
C LEU A 232 -6.13 -19.85 -1.71
N ILE A 233 -6.68 -19.65 -0.50
CA ILE A 233 -7.63 -20.59 0.12
C ILE A 233 -8.89 -20.82 -0.73
N HIS A 234 -9.25 -19.89 -1.60
CA HIS A 234 -10.41 -20.01 -2.49
C HIS A 234 -10.10 -20.81 -3.77
N GLU A 235 -8.83 -21.04 -4.08
CA GLU A 235 -8.38 -21.68 -5.33
C GLU A 235 -7.95 -23.13 -5.15
N ILE A 236 -7.52 -23.48 -3.94
CA ILE A 236 -6.96 -24.81 -3.61
C ILE A 236 -8.00 -25.93 -3.46
N GLY A 237 -9.27 -25.67 -3.80
CA GLY A 237 -10.33 -26.68 -3.82
C GLY A 237 -10.54 -27.37 -2.47
N SER A 238 -10.56 -28.71 -2.46
CA SER A 238 -10.81 -29.53 -1.27
C SER A 238 -9.72 -29.44 -0.19
N LEU A 239 -8.52 -28.95 -0.54
CA LEU A 239 -7.44 -28.72 0.44
C LEU A 239 -7.83 -27.67 1.49
N LYS A 240 -8.71 -26.73 1.10
CA LYS A 240 -9.27 -25.72 2.00
C LYS A 240 -9.87 -26.35 3.24
N ASP A 241 -10.70 -27.38 3.07
CA ASP A 241 -11.44 -28.02 4.16
C ASP A 241 -10.49 -28.68 5.16
N THR A 242 -9.33 -29.16 4.72
CA THR A 242 -8.29 -29.61 5.66
C THR A 242 -7.66 -28.43 6.38
N ILE A 243 -7.20 -27.40 5.65
CA ILE A 243 -6.41 -26.30 6.22
C ILE A 243 -7.21 -25.53 7.28
N VAL A 244 -8.49 -25.27 7.06
CA VAL A 244 -9.33 -24.55 8.05
C VAL A 244 -9.58 -25.35 9.33
N THR A 245 -9.36 -26.66 9.31
CA THR A 245 -9.48 -27.54 10.50
C THR A 245 -8.17 -27.74 11.25
N MET A 246 -7.04 -27.31 10.68
CA MET A 246 -5.75 -27.37 11.37
C MET A 246 -5.69 -26.35 12.50
N MET A 247 -4.86 -26.66 13.49
CA MET A 247 -4.62 -25.83 14.67
C MET A 247 -3.11 -25.73 14.88
N ASP A 248 -2.68 -24.61 15.45
CA ASP A 248 -1.28 -24.44 15.85
C ASP A 248 -0.97 -25.18 17.17
N THR A 249 0.28 -25.12 17.62
CA THR A 249 0.73 -25.75 18.87
C THR A 249 0.00 -25.25 20.12
N GLU A 250 -0.61 -24.07 20.08
CA GLU A 250 -1.42 -23.47 21.14
C GLU A 250 -2.92 -23.83 21.03
N GLY A 251 -3.29 -24.69 20.08
CA GLY A 251 -4.69 -25.03 19.81
C GLY A 251 -5.47 -23.87 19.19
N ASN A 252 -4.80 -22.85 18.65
CA ASN A 252 -5.45 -21.76 17.94
C ASN A 252 -5.91 -22.23 16.57
N THR A 253 -7.20 -22.06 16.30
CA THR A 253 -7.75 -22.17 14.94
C THR A 253 -7.34 -20.96 14.11
N LEU A 254 -7.52 -21.03 12.79
CA LEU A 254 -7.31 -19.89 11.88
C LEU A 254 -8.03 -18.60 12.35
N LEU A 255 -9.21 -18.75 12.98
CA LEU A 255 -9.98 -17.62 13.51
C LEU A 255 -9.33 -16.99 14.75
N HIS A 256 -8.65 -17.77 15.59
CA HIS A 256 -7.88 -17.24 16.72
C HIS A 256 -6.66 -16.45 16.23
N LEU A 257 -6.00 -16.89 15.15
CA LEU A 257 -4.90 -16.13 14.55
C LEU A 257 -5.37 -14.80 13.93
N ALA A 258 -6.58 -14.78 13.36
CA ALA A 258 -7.22 -13.54 12.94
C ALA A 258 -7.60 -12.62 14.11
N ALA A 259 -7.70 -13.17 15.33
CA ALA A 259 -8.04 -12.44 16.54
C ALA A 259 -6.85 -11.74 17.21
N LYS A 260 -5.63 -12.25 17.00
CA LYS A 260 -4.37 -11.63 17.48
C LYS A 260 -4.11 -10.32 16.73
N ARG A 261 -3.50 -9.31 17.36
CA ARG A 261 -3.14 -8.06 16.67
C ARG A 261 -2.16 -8.30 15.52
N ALA A 262 -2.33 -7.54 14.44
CA ALA A 262 -1.37 -7.52 13.33
C ALA A 262 0.02 -7.05 13.80
N PRO A 263 1.13 -7.49 13.17
CA PRO A 263 2.47 -7.04 13.53
C PRO A 263 2.65 -5.52 13.43
N PRO A 264 3.45 -4.88 14.31
CA PRO A 264 3.61 -3.42 14.37
C PRO A 264 3.98 -2.77 13.03
N GLN A 265 4.79 -3.45 12.20
CA GLN A 265 5.21 -2.94 10.89
C GLN A 265 4.02 -2.70 9.93
N ARG A 266 2.94 -3.48 10.05
CA ARG A 266 1.71 -3.34 9.24
C ARG A 266 0.67 -2.40 9.84
N GLN A 267 0.77 -2.10 11.14
CA GLN A 267 -0.17 -1.20 11.83
C GLN A 267 -0.03 0.25 11.36
N LEU A 268 1.16 0.64 10.88
CA LEU A 268 1.51 2.03 10.55
C LEU A 268 1.15 2.44 9.11
N GLU A 269 0.86 1.50 8.21
CA GLU A 269 0.80 1.78 6.78
C GLU A 269 -0.62 1.84 6.18
N LEU A 270 -1.66 1.40 6.91
CA LEU A 270 -2.96 1.13 6.26
C LEU A 270 -4.05 2.21 6.40
N VAL A 271 -4.14 3.00 7.48
CA VAL A 271 -5.26 3.96 7.62
C VAL A 271 -5.02 5.13 8.60
N SER A 272 -5.58 6.31 8.31
CA SER A 272 -5.53 7.50 9.18
C SER A 272 -6.49 7.40 10.38
N GLY A 273 -6.09 6.69 11.43
CA GLY A 273 -6.74 6.77 12.74
C GLY A 273 -7.23 5.44 13.32
N ALA A 274 -7.22 5.35 14.66
CA ALA A 274 -7.53 4.13 15.41
C ALA A 274 -8.91 3.53 15.08
N ALA A 275 -9.90 4.37 14.74
CA ALA A 275 -11.24 3.89 14.38
C ALA A 275 -11.28 3.09 13.08
N PHE A 276 -10.49 3.48 12.09
CA PHE A 276 -10.43 2.73 10.83
C PHE A 276 -9.57 1.48 10.94
N GLN A 277 -8.50 1.52 11.74
CA GLN A 277 -7.75 0.31 12.07
C GLN A 277 -8.64 -0.71 12.79
N MET A 278 -9.46 -0.28 13.75
CA MET A 278 -10.45 -1.16 14.40
C MET A 278 -11.46 -1.73 13.40
N CYS A 279 -11.95 -0.91 12.47
CA CYS A 279 -12.86 -1.34 11.41
C CYS A 279 -12.21 -2.43 10.54
N LEU A 280 -10.97 -2.22 10.12
CA LEU A 280 -10.20 -3.15 9.30
C LEU A 280 -10.00 -4.50 10.00
N GLU A 281 -9.58 -4.51 11.26
CA GLU A 281 -9.38 -5.74 12.05
C GLU A 281 -10.69 -6.53 12.18
N LEU A 282 -11.82 -5.84 12.37
CA LEU A 282 -13.14 -6.47 12.40
C LEU A 282 -13.59 -7.03 11.05
N VAL A 283 -13.28 -6.33 9.94
CA VAL A 283 -13.54 -6.86 8.59
C VAL A 283 -12.72 -8.12 8.39
N TRP A 284 -11.42 -8.08 8.68
CA TRP A 284 -10.51 -9.23 8.57
C TRP A 284 -11.02 -10.43 9.36
N PHE A 285 -11.33 -10.23 10.65
CA PHE A 285 -11.85 -11.29 11.52
C PHE A 285 -13.16 -11.90 10.99
N LYS A 286 -14.07 -11.08 10.47
CA LYS A 286 -15.34 -11.56 9.89
C LYS A 286 -15.14 -12.31 8.58
N GLU A 287 -14.21 -11.90 7.73
CA GLU A 287 -13.94 -12.62 6.48
C GLU A 287 -13.34 -13.99 6.75
N VAL A 288 -12.38 -14.09 7.68
CA VAL A 288 -11.86 -15.39 8.14
C VAL A 288 -12.98 -16.22 8.77
N LYS A 289 -13.86 -15.62 9.58
CA LYS A 289 -15.00 -16.33 10.19
C LYS A 289 -15.93 -16.99 9.16
N LYS A 290 -16.13 -16.39 7.98
CA LYS A 290 -17.03 -16.94 6.94
C LYS A 290 -16.56 -18.26 6.36
N ILE A 291 -15.24 -18.49 6.32
CA ILE A 291 -14.66 -19.72 5.77
C ILE A 291 -14.50 -20.83 6.81
N MET A 292 -14.72 -20.54 8.09
CA MET A 292 -14.56 -21.49 9.18
C MET A 292 -15.73 -22.48 9.26
N PRO A 293 -15.47 -23.76 9.54
CA PRO A 293 -16.51 -24.72 9.90
C PRO A 293 -17.29 -24.26 11.15
N PRO A 294 -18.62 -24.46 11.22
CA PRO A 294 -19.43 -24.03 12.36
C PRO A 294 -18.95 -24.56 13.72
N SER A 295 -18.43 -25.80 13.74
CA SER A 295 -17.88 -26.43 14.94
C SER A 295 -16.65 -25.70 15.52
N LEU A 296 -15.91 -24.97 14.69
CA LEU A 296 -14.67 -24.29 15.08
C LEU A 296 -14.85 -22.80 15.42
N ILE A 297 -16.04 -22.23 15.21
CA ILE A 297 -16.31 -20.81 15.48
C ILE A 297 -16.25 -20.51 16.99
N ASN A 298 -16.79 -21.41 17.81
CA ASN A 298 -16.84 -21.28 19.26
C ASN A 298 -15.84 -22.22 19.96
N TYR A 299 -14.89 -22.79 19.21
CA TYR A 299 -13.84 -23.62 19.77
C TYR A 299 -12.94 -22.80 20.68
N LYS A 300 -12.41 -23.44 21.73
CA LYS A 300 -11.53 -22.81 22.71
C LYS A 300 -10.09 -23.27 22.50
N ASN A 301 -9.15 -22.33 22.45
CA ASN A 301 -7.73 -22.66 22.38
C ASN A 301 -7.21 -23.24 23.70
N SER A 302 -5.92 -23.55 23.79
CA SER A 302 -5.28 -24.09 25.00
C SER A 302 -5.38 -23.15 26.22
N ALA A 303 -5.59 -21.85 26.02
CA ALA A 303 -5.86 -20.89 27.09
C ALA A 303 -7.34 -20.85 27.52
N GLY A 304 -8.20 -21.71 26.95
CA GLY A 304 -9.63 -21.80 27.28
C GLY A 304 -10.48 -20.66 26.70
N LYS A 305 -9.92 -19.87 25.78
CA LYS A 305 -10.59 -18.70 25.18
C LYS A 305 -11.10 -19.03 23.79
N THR A 306 -12.26 -18.51 23.44
CA THR A 306 -12.75 -18.50 22.05
C THR A 306 -12.07 -17.40 21.24
N ALA A 307 -12.08 -17.53 19.91
CA ALA A 307 -11.49 -16.51 19.04
C ALA A 307 -12.15 -15.12 19.19
N SER A 308 -13.45 -15.08 19.54
CA SER A 308 -14.15 -13.81 19.77
C SER A 308 -13.72 -13.18 21.10
N GLU A 309 -13.57 -13.97 22.16
CA GLU A 309 -13.06 -13.48 23.46
C GLU A 309 -11.61 -12.97 23.31
N LEU A 310 -10.78 -13.70 22.58
CA LEU A 310 -9.40 -13.28 22.29
C LEU A 310 -9.36 -11.97 21.51
N PHE A 311 -10.22 -11.80 20.49
CA PHE A 311 -10.30 -10.57 19.70
C PHE A 311 -10.64 -9.37 20.59
N SER A 312 -11.64 -9.53 21.47
CA SER A 312 -12.08 -8.50 22.40
C SER A 312 -10.96 -8.02 23.31
N GLU A 313 -10.13 -8.95 23.80
CA GLU A 313 -9.02 -8.66 24.71
C GLU A 313 -7.85 -7.96 23.99
N GLU A 314 -7.38 -8.52 22.88
CA GLU A 314 -6.26 -8.00 22.06
C GLU A 314 -6.54 -6.59 21.51
N HIS A 315 -7.80 -6.29 21.18
CA HIS A 315 -8.21 -5.02 20.58
C HIS A 315 -8.86 -4.06 21.59
N LYS A 316 -8.77 -4.33 22.89
CA LYS A 316 -9.38 -3.48 23.94
C LYS A 316 -8.87 -2.05 23.90
N GLU A 317 -7.55 -1.84 23.88
CA GLU A 317 -6.97 -0.50 23.85
C GLU A 317 -7.23 0.20 22.51
N LEU A 318 -7.12 -0.51 21.38
CA LEU A 318 -7.42 0.05 20.06
C LEU A 318 -8.87 0.54 19.98
N ARG A 319 -9.81 -0.17 20.60
CA ARG A 319 -11.21 0.23 20.67
C ARG A 319 -11.42 1.50 21.48
N LYS A 320 -10.69 1.68 22.59
CA LYS A 320 -10.76 2.92 23.38
C LYS A 320 -10.21 4.10 22.57
N ASP A 321 -9.09 3.91 21.89
CA ASP A 321 -8.49 4.93 21.02
C ASP A 321 -9.43 5.27 19.86
N ALA A 322 -10.06 4.25 19.27
CA ALA A 322 -11.06 4.39 18.22
C ALA A 322 -12.31 5.15 18.69
N GLU A 323 -12.82 4.84 19.88
CA GLU A 323 -13.93 5.57 20.51
C GLU A 323 -13.56 7.04 20.74
N SER A 324 -12.40 7.30 21.34
CA SER A 324 -11.92 8.66 21.61
C SER A 324 -11.76 9.47 20.32
N TRP A 325 -11.14 8.88 19.30
CA TRP A 325 -10.96 9.50 17.98
C TRP A 325 -12.31 9.84 17.34
N MET A 326 -13.27 8.91 17.40
CA MET A 326 -14.59 9.11 16.80
C MET A 326 -15.41 10.19 17.53
N LYS A 327 -15.35 10.23 18.88
CA LYS A 327 -15.99 11.28 19.67
C LYS A 327 -15.41 12.66 19.36
N SER A 328 -14.08 12.78 19.40
CA SER A 328 -13.38 14.03 19.09
C SER A 328 -13.72 14.54 17.68
N THR A 329 -13.77 13.63 16.70
CA THR A 329 -14.13 13.96 15.32
C THR A 329 -15.58 14.43 15.22
N ALA A 330 -16.52 13.73 15.86
CA ALA A 330 -17.93 14.08 15.86
C ALA A 330 -18.20 15.43 16.57
N GLU A 331 -17.52 15.70 17.69
CA GLU A 331 -17.59 16.99 18.41
C GLU A 331 -17.11 18.14 17.52
N ASN A 332 -15.94 18.01 16.91
CA ASN A 332 -15.39 19.04 16.02
C ASN A 332 -16.30 19.31 14.82
N CYS A 333 -16.83 18.27 14.18
CA CYS A 333 -17.74 18.44 13.05
C CYS A 333 -19.10 19.04 13.47
N MET A 334 -19.60 18.68 14.65
CA MET A 334 -20.82 19.25 15.21
C MET A 334 -20.66 20.75 15.52
N LEU A 335 -19.49 21.17 16.03
CA LEU A 335 -19.18 22.59 16.23
C LEU A 335 -19.21 23.36 14.90
N ILE A 336 -18.57 22.85 13.85
CA ILE A 336 -18.59 23.46 12.51
C ILE A 336 -20.03 23.53 11.97
N ALA A 337 -20.78 22.44 12.07
CA ALA A 337 -22.18 22.39 11.63
C ALA A 337 -23.04 23.42 12.40
N THR A 338 -22.79 23.60 13.69
CA THR A 338 -23.52 24.58 14.51
C THR A 338 -23.23 26.00 14.04
N VAL A 339 -21.98 26.35 13.75
CA VAL A 339 -21.60 27.66 13.21
C VAL A 339 -22.26 27.93 11.85
N VAL A 340 -22.32 26.93 10.98
CA VAL A 340 -23.01 27.07 9.68
C VAL A 340 -24.53 27.24 9.87
N ALA A 341 -25.14 26.48 10.78
CA ALA A 341 -26.57 26.57 11.08
C ALA A 341 -26.95 27.95 11.63
N THR A 342 -26.16 28.49 12.57
CA THR A 342 -26.40 29.82 13.13
C THR A 342 -26.21 30.93 12.10
N GLY A 343 -25.19 30.81 11.25
CA GLY A 343 -24.97 31.73 10.13
C GLY A 343 -26.13 31.76 9.13
N ALA A 344 -26.61 30.58 8.70
CA ALA A 344 -27.76 30.46 7.81
C ALA A 344 -29.05 30.99 8.45
N PHE A 345 -29.32 30.63 9.71
CA PHE A 345 -30.49 31.13 10.43
C PHE A 345 -30.50 32.67 10.54
N ALA A 346 -29.34 33.27 10.84
CA ALA A 346 -29.22 34.72 10.90
C ALA A 346 -29.49 35.37 9.52
N ALA A 347 -28.95 34.80 8.44
CA ALA A 347 -29.17 35.26 7.08
C ALA A 347 -30.64 35.15 6.63
N ALA A 348 -31.36 34.11 7.07
CA ALA A 348 -32.79 33.95 6.81
C ALA A 348 -33.65 35.08 7.42
N ILE A 349 -33.28 35.56 8.62
CA ILE A 349 -33.99 36.66 9.30
C ILE A 349 -33.51 38.03 8.80
N THR A 350 -32.22 38.16 8.47
CA THR A 350 -31.61 39.40 7.98
C THR A 350 -31.45 39.38 6.46
N VAL A 351 -32.59 39.23 5.76
CA VAL A 351 -32.63 38.99 4.32
C VAL A 351 -31.85 40.04 3.50
N PRO A 352 -30.93 39.63 2.61
CA PRO A 352 -30.18 40.52 1.74
C PRO A 352 -31.11 41.40 0.88
N GLY A 353 -30.86 42.71 0.86
CA GLY A 353 -31.69 43.69 0.15
C GLY A 353 -32.85 44.28 0.97
N GLY A 354 -33.04 43.84 2.22
CA GLY A 354 -33.97 44.42 3.18
C GLY A 354 -35.44 44.07 2.96
N VAL A 355 -36.29 44.59 3.86
CA VAL A 355 -37.75 44.38 3.86
C VAL A 355 -38.44 45.69 3.46
N ASP A 356 -39.47 45.61 2.62
CA ASP A 356 -40.22 46.79 2.18
C ASP A 356 -41.06 47.39 3.33
N HIS A 357 -40.90 48.69 3.56
CA HIS A 357 -41.55 49.45 4.64
C HIS A 357 -43.07 49.46 4.55
N LYS A 358 -43.66 49.16 3.39
CA LYS A 358 -45.11 49.23 3.18
C LYS A 358 -45.85 47.89 3.32
N GLY A 359 -45.16 46.76 3.47
CA GLY A 359 -45.84 45.45 3.44
C GLY A 359 -45.15 44.28 4.11
N GLY A 360 -44.01 44.47 4.78
CA GLY A 360 -43.30 43.40 5.49
C GLY A 360 -42.74 42.29 4.58
N LYS A 361 -42.84 42.43 3.25
CA LYS A 361 -42.31 41.49 2.26
C LYS A 361 -40.85 41.83 1.96
N PRO A 362 -39.97 40.82 1.73
CA PRO A 362 -38.61 41.07 1.28
C PRO A 362 -38.61 41.89 -0.01
N ASN A 363 -37.79 42.94 -0.06
CA ASN A 363 -37.83 44.00 -1.09
C ASN A 363 -37.63 43.48 -2.53
N LYS A 364 -36.98 42.32 -2.67
CA LYS A 364 -36.67 41.65 -3.95
C LYS A 364 -37.35 40.28 -4.14
N LEU A 365 -38.37 39.97 -3.31
CA LEU A 365 -39.16 38.74 -3.42
C LEU A 365 -39.78 38.62 -4.82
N GLY A 366 -39.35 37.63 -5.60
CA GLY A 366 -39.86 37.34 -6.96
C GLY A 366 -39.38 38.27 -8.09
N LYS A 367 -38.49 39.24 -7.81
CA LYS A 367 -37.98 40.20 -8.82
C LYS A 367 -36.64 39.81 -9.44
N THR A 368 -35.90 38.87 -8.83
CA THR A 368 -34.53 38.53 -9.27
C THR A 368 -34.25 37.06 -9.03
N SER A 369 -33.76 36.34 -10.05
CA SER A 369 -33.43 34.91 -9.93
C SER A 369 -32.45 34.62 -8.78
N TRP A 370 -31.56 35.56 -8.47
CA TRP A 370 -30.61 35.48 -7.35
C TRP A 370 -31.27 35.40 -5.97
N PHE A 371 -32.45 36.01 -5.78
CA PHE A 371 -33.17 35.93 -4.51
C PHE A 371 -33.71 34.52 -4.26
N SER A 372 -34.27 33.87 -5.29
CA SER A 372 -34.72 32.47 -5.18
C SER A 372 -33.57 31.52 -4.91
N VAL A 373 -32.42 31.72 -5.57
CA VAL A 373 -31.19 30.94 -5.31
C VAL A 373 -30.75 31.12 -3.86
N PHE A 374 -30.69 32.36 -3.37
CA PHE A 374 -30.36 32.65 -1.97
C PHE A 374 -31.26 31.89 -1.00
N THR A 375 -32.58 32.02 -1.12
CA THR A 375 -33.53 31.40 -0.18
C THR A 375 -33.43 29.87 -0.19
N ILE A 376 -33.30 29.24 -1.36
CA ILE A 376 -33.19 27.78 -1.47
C ILE A 376 -31.86 27.30 -0.87
N SER A 377 -30.75 27.97 -1.21
CA SER A 377 -29.43 27.61 -0.71
C SER A 377 -29.31 27.81 0.80
N ASP A 378 -29.84 28.90 1.33
CA ASP A 378 -29.80 29.20 2.78
C ASP A 378 -30.64 28.18 3.58
N ALA A 379 -31.85 27.85 3.11
CA ALA A 379 -32.66 26.80 3.72
C ALA A 379 -31.98 25.42 3.64
N THR A 380 -31.36 25.11 2.50
CA THR A 380 -30.61 23.85 2.31
C THR A 380 -29.41 23.78 3.26
N ALA A 381 -28.67 24.89 3.43
CA ALA A 381 -27.57 24.98 4.38
C ALA A 381 -28.06 24.69 5.81
N PHE A 382 -29.12 25.37 6.26
CA PHE A 382 -29.67 25.16 7.60
C PHE A 382 -30.12 23.72 7.85
N ILE A 383 -30.94 23.15 6.95
CA ILE A 383 -31.50 21.80 7.10
C ILE A 383 -30.39 20.73 7.07
N SER A 384 -29.45 20.85 6.14
CA SER A 384 -28.32 19.91 6.03
C SER A 384 -27.38 20.02 7.24
N SER A 385 -27.17 21.22 7.77
CA SER A 385 -26.41 21.40 9.02
C SER A 385 -27.10 20.78 10.23
N ALA A 386 -28.41 21.02 10.40
CA ALA A 386 -29.19 20.40 11.46
C ALA A 386 -29.17 18.87 11.36
N THR A 387 -29.28 18.33 10.14
CA THR A 387 -29.16 16.89 9.88
C THR A 387 -27.78 16.36 10.28
N SER A 388 -26.71 17.08 9.91
CA SER A 388 -25.33 16.74 10.28
C SER A 388 -25.13 16.71 11.80
N ILE A 389 -25.65 17.71 12.52
CA ILE A 389 -25.62 17.77 14.00
C ILE A 389 -26.30 16.54 14.61
N LEU A 390 -27.51 16.18 14.14
CA LEU A 390 -28.23 15.02 14.66
C LEU A 390 -27.47 13.71 14.40
N ILE A 391 -26.83 13.57 13.24
CA ILE A 391 -26.02 12.39 12.91
C ILE A 391 -24.78 12.33 13.82
N PHE A 392 -24.04 13.43 13.99
CA PHE A 392 -22.87 13.45 14.89
C PHE A 392 -23.27 13.23 16.35
N LEU A 393 -24.41 13.75 16.79
CA LEU A 393 -24.96 13.46 18.11
C LEU A 393 -25.26 11.97 18.26
N SER A 394 -25.79 11.33 17.22
CA SER A 394 -26.01 9.88 17.22
C SER A 394 -24.72 9.06 17.31
N ILE A 395 -23.57 9.62 16.90
CA ILE A 395 -22.24 9.01 17.07
C ILE A 395 -21.80 9.15 18.53
N LEU A 396 -21.93 10.34 19.12
CA LEU A 396 -21.59 10.56 20.54
C LEU A 396 -22.40 9.69 21.50
N LEU A 397 -23.67 9.45 21.17
CA LEU A 397 -24.59 8.61 21.96
C LEU A 397 -24.50 7.11 21.63
N SER A 398 -23.61 6.70 20.71
CA SER A 398 -23.45 5.27 20.37
C SER A 398 -22.79 4.50 21.51
N ARG A 399 -23.04 3.18 21.57
CA ARG A 399 -22.51 2.30 22.64
C ARG A 399 -21.05 1.90 22.44
N TYR A 400 -20.52 2.12 21.23
CA TYR A 400 -19.16 1.72 20.83
C TYR A 400 -18.88 0.23 21.05
N ALA A 401 -19.89 -0.62 20.83
CA ALA A 401 -19.68 -2.06 20.80
C ALA A 401 -18.80 -2.43 19.59
N GLU A 402 -18.05 -3.54 19.67
CA GLU A 402 -17.19 -3.98 18.58
C GLU A 402 -17.94 -4.11 17.25
N SER A 403 -19.17 -4.62 17.27
CA SER A 403 -19.99 -4.74 16.06
C SER A 403 -20.34 -3.40 15.42
N ASP A 404 -20.38 -2.31 16.19
CA ASP A 404 -20.76 -0.98 15.71
C ASP A 404 -19.69 -0.39 14.78
N PHE A 405 -18.41 -0.69 15.03
CA PHE A 405 -17.28 -0.26 14.20
C PHE A 405 -17.26 -0.89 12.80
N TYR A 406 -18.00 -1.98 12.58
CA TYR A 406 -18.01 -2.67 11.29
C TYR A 406 -18.86 -1.99 10.20
N LYS A 407 -19.97 -1.34 10.58
CA LYS A 407 -20.91 -0.72 9.63
C LYS A 407 -21.56 0.54 10.19
N SER A 408 -22.11 0.47 11.40
CA SER A 408 -22.93 1.54 11.97
C SER A 408 -22.14 2.85 12.13
N LEU A 409 -21.00 2.82 12.82
CA LEU A 409 -20.20 4.02 13.10
C LEU A 409 -19.57 4.63 11.82
N PRO A 410 -18.90 3.86 10.95
CA PRO A 410 -18.36 4.42 9.71
C PRO A 410 -19.44 5.02 8.80
N LEU A 411 -20.61 4.37 8.65
CA LEU A 411 -21.69 4.90 7.82
C LEU A 411 -22.28 6.20 8.40
N LYS A 412 -22.48 6.27 9.71
CA LYS A 412 -22.91 7.51 10.37
C LYS A 412 -21.90 8.63 10.13
N LEU A 413 -20.60 8.35 10.26
CA LEU A 413 -19.54 9.34 10.01
C LEU A 413 -19.60 9.86 8.56
N ILE A 414 -19.71 8.96 7.58
CA ILE A 414 -19.86 9.32 6.16
C ILE A 414 -21.08 10.22 5.95
N CYS A 415 -22.26 9.79 6.40
CA CYS A 415 -23.50 10.54 6.21
C CYS A 415 -23.42 11.93 6.87
N GLY A 416 -22.80 12.02 8.05
CA GLY A 416 -22.58 13.28 8.77
C GLY A 416 -21.66 14.23 8.01
N LEU A 417 -20.56 13.72 7.46
CA LEU A 417 -19.61 14.47 6.64
C LEU A 417 -20.20 14.90 5.29
N VAL A 418 -21.02 14.06 4.63
CA VAL A 418 -21.73 14.42 3.39
C VAL A 418 -22.69 15.57 3.69
N ALA A 419 -23.50 15.45 4.75
CA ALA A 419 -24.44 16.48 5.15
C ALA A 419 -23.73 17.80 5.48
N LEU A 420 -22.58 17.74 6.18
CA LEU A 420 -21.75 18.90 6.49
C LEU A 420 -21.20 19.56 5.22
N PHE A 421 -20.74 18.76 4.26
CA PHE A 421 -20.25 19.27 2.98
C PHE A 421 -21.35 19.98 2.17
N CYS A 422 -22.54 19.38 2.08
CA CYS A 422 -23.72 20.00 1.49
C CYS A 422 -24.09 21.32 2.19
N SER A 423 -23.93 21.38 3.50
CA SER A 423 -24.18 22.57 4.31
C SER A 423 -23.22 23.71 3.99
N ILE A 424 -21.91 23.44 4.02
CA ILE A 424 -20.85 24.43 3.73
C ILE A 424 -20.98 24.95 2.29
N THR A 425 -21.17 24.06 1.32
CA THR A 425 -21.33 24.45 -0.09
C THR A 425 -22.57 25.32 -0.31
N SER A 426 -23.71 24.93 0.27
CA SER A 426 -24.95 25.71 0.19
C SER A 426 -24.80 27.08 0.86
N MET A 427 -24.11 27.16 2.00
CA MET A 427 -23.82 28.43 2.67
C MET A 427 -22.95 29.35 1.81
N MET A 428 -21.93 28.82 1.10
CA MET A 428 -21.12 29.62 0.18
C MET A 428 -21.91 30.14 -1.01
N VAL A 429 -22.86 29.35 -1.54
CA VAL A 429 -23.79 29.79 -2.61
C VAL A 429 -24.76 30.86 -2.11
N ALA A 430 -25.31 30.70 -0.90
CA ALA A 430 -26.13 31.73 -0.25
C ALA A 430 -25.34 33.03 -0.05
N PHE A 431 -24.09 32.93 0.41
CA PHE A 431 -23.21 34.09 0.53
C PHE A 431 -22.97 34.78 -0.82
N ALA A 432 -22.59 34.05 -1.87
CA ALA A 432 -22.36 34.63 -3.20
C ALA A 432 -23.63 35.30 -3.75
N SER A 433 -24.79 34.64 -3.67
CA SER A 433 -26.07 35.21 -4.13
C SER A 433 -26.48 36.46 -3.35
N ALA A 434 -26.21 36.54 -2.04
CA ALA A 434 -26.44 37.75 -1.25
C ALA A 434 -25.65 38.97 -1.77
N PHE A 435 -24.41 38.76 -2.23
CA PHE A 435 -23.62 39.83 -2.89
C PHE A 435 -24.23 40.25 -4.22
N PHE A 436 -24.66 39.29 -5.06
CA PHE A 436 -25.35 39.63 -6.31
C PHE A 436 -26.64 40.42 -6.04
N ILE A 437 -27.42 40.06 -5.02
CA ILE A 437 -28.64 40.78 -4.62
C ILE A 437 -28.32 42.22 -4.19
N THR A 438 -27.25 42.43 -3.43
CA THR A 438 -26.90 43.74 -2.87
C THR A 438 -26.32 44.69 -3.92
N TYR A 439 -25.41 44.20 -4.78
CA TYR A 439 -24.64 45.03 -5.71
C TYR A 439 -25.25 45.18 -7.10
N HIS A 440 -26.35 44.46 -7.42
CA HIS A 440 -27.04 44.56 -8.72
C HIS A 440 -27.42 46.00 -9.14
N GLN A 441 -27.58 46.92 -8.18
CA GLN A 441 -28.06 48.28 -8.45
C GLN A 441 -26.98 49.38 -8.40
N TYR A 442 -25.76 49.10 -7.91
CA TYR A 442 -24.80 50.16 -7.55
C TYR A 442 -23.38 50.03 -8.14
N ALA A 443 -22.99 48.93 -8.81
CA ALA A 443 -21.68 48.81 -9.46
C ALA A 443 -21.61 47.67 -10.51
N SER A 444 -20.56 47.68 -11.35
CA SER A 444 -20.32 46.66 -12.39
C SER A 444 -20.36 45.23 -11.82
N TYR A 445 -20.85 44.28 -12.62
CA TYR A 445 -20.93 42.84 -12.28
C TYR A 445 -19.58 42.21 -11.88
N LEU A 446 -18.46 42.90 -12.06
CA LEU A 446 -17.13 42.40 -11.71
C LEU A 446 -16.99 42.08 -10.22
N VAL A 447 -17.50 42.94 -9.31
CA VAL A 447 -17.29 42.76 -7.86
C VAL A 447 -17.96 41.46 -7.35
N PRO A 448 -19.25 41.18 -7.62
CA PRO A 448 -19.86 39.90 -7.26
C PRO A 448 -19.20 38.68 -7.91
N ILE A 449 -18.70 38.80 -9.15
CA ILE A 449 -17.99 37.70 -9.83
C ILE A 449 -16.69 37.37 -9.09
N PHE A 450 -15.87 38.36 -8.75
CA PHE A 450 -14.65 38.13 -7.97
C PHE A 450 -14.96 37.51 -6.61
N VAL A 451 -15.95 38.03 -5.88
CA VAL A 451 -16.35 37.49 -4.58
C VAL A 451 -16.84 36.05 -4.71
N SER A 452 -17.58 35.70 -5.75
CA SER A 452 -18.05 34.32 -5.98
C SER A 452 -16.91 33.35 -6.25
N ILE A 453 -15.86 33.78 -6.98
CA ILE A 453 -14.67 32.95 -7.21
C ILE A 453 -13.96 32.69 -5.87
N PHE A 454 -13.70 33.72 -5.07
CA PHE A 454 -13.05 33.56 -3.77
C PHE A 454 -13.90 32.79 -2.75
N ALA A 455 -15.22 32.95 -2.76
CA ALA A 455 -16.14 32.20 -1.90
C ALA A 455 -16.16 30.69 -2.20
N SER A 456 -15.78 30.28 -3.40
CA SER A 456 -15.67 28.85 -3.76
C SER A 456 -14.40 28.18 -3.21
N LEU A 457 -13.36 28.96 -2.91
CA LEU A 457 -12.06 28.46 -2.48
C LEU A 457 -12.12 27.62 -1.18
N PRO A 458 -12.82 28.04 -0.10
CA PRO A 458 -12.95 27.23 1.11
C PRO A 458 -13.64 25.88 0.89
N ALA A 459 -14.63 25.82 0.02
CA ALA A 459 -15.32 24.56 -0.30
C ALA A 459 -14.41 23.58 -1.06
N ILE A 460 -13.60 24.11 -2.00
CA ILE A 460 -12.59 23.33 -2.73
C ILE A 460 -11.49 22.86 -1.77
N LEU A 461 -11.01 23.73 -0.88
CA LEU A 461 -10.02 23.38 0.14
C LEU A 461 -10.55 22.30 1.08
N PHE A 462 -11.80 22.39 1.51
CA PHE A 462 -12.43 21.36 2.34
C PHE A 462 -12.47 20.00 1.63
N LEU A 463 -12.83 19.96 0.34
CA LEU A 463 -12.79 18.72 -0.45
C LEU A 463 -11.39 18.11 -0.50
N ILE A 464 -10.37 18.93 -0.79
CA ILE A 464 -8.98 18.48 -0.91
C ILE A 464 -8.46 17.96 0.44
N LEU A 465 -8.66 18.71 1.52
CA LEU A 465 -8.14 18.36 2.84
C LEU A 465 -8.84 17.13 3.42
N GLN A 466 -10.14 16.95 3.17
CA GLN A 466 -10.87 15.78 3.65
C GLN A 466 -10.72 14.57 2.74
N PHE A 467 -10.18 14.73 1.52
CA PHE A 467 -10.06 13.63 0.55
C PHE A 467 -9.36 12.40 1.11
N SER A 468 -8.29 12.60 1.91
CA SER A 468 -7.60 11.49 2.58
C SER A 468 -8.52 10.71 3.51
N LEU A 469 -9.33 11.42 4.31
CA LEU A 469 -10.29 10.81 5.22
C LEU A 469 -11.38 10.05 4.47
N TRP A 470 -11.92 10.62 3.39
CA TRP A 470 -12.90 9.95 2.52
C TRP A 470 -12.32 8.69 1.89
N SER A 471 -11.09 8.77 1.38
CA SER A 471 -10.36 7.64 0.80
C SER A 471 -10.20 6.52 1.83
N ASP A 472 -9.78 6.85 3.04
CA ASP A 472 -9.56 5.88 4.13
C ASP A 472 -10.86 5.20 4.59
N ILE A 473 -11.96 5.96 4.66
CA ILE A 473 -13.28 5.41 4.97
C ILE A 473 -13.74 4.45 3.88
N MET A 474 -13.64 4.85 2.62
CA MET A 474 -14.05 4.02 1.48
C MET A 474 -13.15 2.77 1.36
N HIS A 475 -11.86 2.93 1.62
CA HIS A 475 -10.89 1.84 1.63
C HIS A 475 -11.23 0.82 2.73
N SER A 476 -11.45 1.26 3.96
CA SER A 476 -11.75 0.37 5.10
C SER A 476 -13.12 -0.33 5.00
N THR A 477 -14.15 0.35 4.48
CA THR A 477 -15.53 -0.17 4.51
C THR A 477 -15.94 -0.93 3.24
N VAL A 478 -15.50 -0.47 2.07
CA VAL A 478 -15.91 -1.00 0.76
C VAL A 478 -14.77 -1.78 0.12
N TRP A 479 -13.59 -1.17 -0.03
CA TRP A 479 -12.46 -1.77 -0.74
C TRP A 479 -11.90 -3.00 -0.02
N CYS A 480 -11.79 -2.94 1.31
CA CYS A 480 -11.30 -4.08 2.09
C CYS A 480 -12.16 -5.32 1.94
N ARG A 481 -13.45 -5.22 1.58
CA ARG A 481 -14.27 -6.40 1.26
C ARG A 481 -14.00 -6.95 -0.13
N GLU A 482 -13.66 -6.09 -1.08
CA GLU A 482 -13.27 -6.51 -2.43
C GLU A 482 -11.88 -7.17 -2.44
N LEU A 483 -10.99 -6.84 -1.48
CA LEU A 483 -9.70 -7.53 -1.31
C LEU A 483 -9.82 -9.04 -1.12
N PHE A 484 -10.96 -9.55 -0.62
CA PHE A 484 -11.20 -10.97 -0.37
C PHE A 484 -12.01 -11.66 -1.48
N LYS A 485 -12.29 -10.96 -2.59
CA LYS A 485 -12.93 -11.58 -3.74
C LYS A 485 -11.86 -12.01 -4.75
N PRO A 486 -11.72 -13.32 -5.02
CA PRO A 486 -10.82 -13.78 -6.08
C PRO A 486 -11.41 -13.35 -7.43
N SER A 487 -10.90 -12.26 -7.99
CA SER A 487 -11.32 -11.76 -9.31
C SER A 487 -10.52 -12.38 -10.47
N LYS A 488 -9.39 -13.04 -10.17
CA LYS A 488 -8.50 -13.71 -11.13
C LYS A 488 -7.97 -15.01 -10.53
N LYS A 489 -7.82 -16.05 -11.35
CA LYS A 489 -7.05 -17.25 -10.97
C LYS A 489 -5.62 -16.82 -10.65
N MET A 490 -5.19 -17.09 -9.44
CA MET A 490 -3.89 -16.78 -8.86
C MET A 490 -2.89 -17.91 -9.06
N LEU A 491 -3.36 -19.16 -9.09
CA LEU A 491 -2.62 -20.35 -9.48
C LEU A 491 -2.89 -20.67 -10.95
N TYR A 492 -1.83 -20.97 -11.70
CA TYR A 492 -1.91 -21.44 -13.08
C TYR A 492 -1.31 -22.84 -13.18
N ALA A 493 -1.95 -23.71 -13.96
CA ALA A 493 -1.33 -24.98 -14.32
C ALA A 493 -0.20 -24.69 -15.32
N LEU A 494 1.01 -25.13 -15.00
CA LEU A 494 2.07 -25.20 -16.01
C LEU A 494 1.65 -26.31 -16.99
N GLU A 495 1.24 -25.94 -18.20
CA GLU A 495 1.15 -26.90 -19.30
C GLU A 495 2.57 -27.43 -19.56
N ASN A 496 2.76 -28.73 -19.32
CA ASN A 496 4.03 -29.43 -19.56
C ASN A 496 4.35 -29.55 -21.04
#